data_AF-A0A2E5LE11-F1
#
_entry.id   AF-A0A2E5LE11-F1
#
_cell.length_a   1.000
_cell.length_b   1.000
_cell.length_c   1.000
_cell.angle_alpha   90.00
_cell.angle_beta   90.00
_cell.angle_gamma   90.00
#
_symmetry.space_group_name_H-M   'P 1'
#
loop_
_entity.id
_entity.type
_entity.pdbx_description
1 polymer ?
#
loop_
_entity_poly.entity_id
_entity_poly.type
_entity_poly.pdbx_seq_one_letter_code
_entity_poly.pdbx_strand_id
1 'polypeptide(L)' 'KPKKNKKGNRLFTKKDLENLKIIYHLVKERGFTLNGAKKKLKENKKDTIDNIKIVNKLKDIKHFLIKLKEEL' A
#
# COMPACT_ATOMS: atom_id res chain seq x y z
N LYS A 1 -0.42 17.28 4.13
CA LYS A 1 -1.72 17.60 3.48
C LYS A 1 -1.39 18.05 2.05
N PRO A 2 -2.00 17.48 1.00
CA PRO A 2 -1.62 17.78 -0.39
C PRO A 2 -1.83 19.27 -0.71
N LYS A 3 -0.88 19.86 -1.44
CA LYS A 3 -0.95 21.25 -1.89
C LYS A 3 -2.11 21.40 -2.87
N LYS A 4 -2.83 22.51 -2.82
CA LYS A 4 -3.83 22.84 -3.84
C LYS A 4 -3.23 23.80 -4.89
N ASN A 5 -3.60 23.64 -6.16
CA ASN A 5 -3.28 24.64 -7.18
C ASN A 5 -4.22 25.87 -7.06
N LYS A 6 -3.99 26.92 -7.87
CA LYS A 6 -4.83 28.13 -7.88
C LYS A 6 -6.31 27.86 -8.20
N LYS A 7 -6.62 26.73 -8.85
CA LYS A 7 -7.98 26.28 -9.18
C LYS A 7 -8.60 25.34 -8.12
N GLY A 8 -7.92 25.09 -7.00
CA GLY A 8 -8.42 24.28 -5.88
C GLY A 8 -8.17 22.77 -5.97
N ASN A 9 -7.58 22.26 -7.06
CA ASN A 9 -7.29 20.84 -7.24
C ASN A 9 -6.13 20.40 -6.35
N ARG A 10 -6.27 19.24 -5.70
CA ARG A 10 -5.21 18.64 -4.87
C ARG A 10 -4.11 18.07 -5.78
N LEU A 11 -2.87 18.46 -5.52
CA LEU A 11 -1.67 17.90 -6.14
C LEU A 11 -1.16 16.77 -5.24
N PHE A 12 -1.01 15.59 -5.83
CA PHE A 12 -0.51 14.41 -5.15
C PHE A 12 0.91 14.11 -5.60
N THR A 13 1.76 13.78 -4.64
CA THR A 13 3.14 13.34 -4.86
C THR A 13 3.20 11.82 -5.00
N LYS A 14 4.33 11.29 -5.47
CA LYS A 14 4.59 9.83 -5.45
C LYS A 14 4.41 9.24 -4.04
N LYS A 15 4.85 9.96 -3.00
CA LYS A 15 4.67 9.58 -1.60
C LYS A 15 3.19 9.52 -1.19
N ASP A 16 2.35 10.41 -1.71
CA ASP A 16 0.90 10.37 -1.45
C ASP A 16 0.27 9.11 -2.06
N LEU A 17 0.73 8.72 -3.26
CA LEU A 17 0.30 7.48 -3.90
C LEU A 17 0.74 6.24 -3.10
N GLU A 18 1.97 6.22 -2.59
CA GLU A 18 2.44 5.14 -1.71
C GLU A 18 1.60 5.03 -0.43
N ASN A 19 1.30 6.16 0.21
CA ASN A 19 0.41 6.18 1.37
C ASN A 19 -0.98 5.66 1.01
N LEU A 20 -1.50 6.00 -0.17
CA LEU A 20 -2.80 5.50 -0.65
C LEU A 20 -2.78 3.98 -0.82
N LYS A 21 -1.72 3.41 -1.40
CA LYS A 21 -1.57 1.95 -1.55
C LYS A 21 -1.59 1.23 -0.19
N ILE A 22 -0.90 1.80 0.81
CA ILE A 22 -0.88 1.24 2.17
C ILE A 22 -2.29 1.29 2.79
N ILE A 23 -2.97 2.42 2.69
CA ILE A 23 -4.35 2.57 3.20
C ILE A 23 -5.29 1.60 2.49
N TYR A 24 -5.17 1.45 1.17
CA TYR A 24 -5.94 0.50 0.39
C TYR A 24 -5.73 -0.93 0.86
N HIS A 25 -4.48 -1.36 1.04
CA HIS A 25 -4.17 -2.71 1.54
C HIS A 25 -4.83 -2.96 2.91
N LEU A 26 -4.73 -2.01 3.84
CA LEU A 26 -5.33 -2.16 5.16
C LEU A 26 -6.87 -2.25 5.11
N VAL A 27 -7.51 -1.40 4.31
CA VAL A 27 -8.98 -1.30 4.31
C VAL A 27 -9.62 -2.36 3.41
N LYS A 28 -9.08 -2.59 2.22
CA LYS A 28 -9.68 -3.46 1.20
C LYS A 28 -9.19 -4.88 1.26
N GLU A 29 -7.91 -5.10 1.53
CA GLU A 29 -7.36 -6.47 1.58
C GLU A 29 -7.42 -7.05 2.99
N ARG A 30 -7.16 -6.23 4.03
CA ARG A 30 -7.20 -6.68 5.43
C ARG A 30 -8.50 -6.39 6.18
N GLY A 31 -9.44 -5.67 5.56
CA GLY A 31 -10.77 -5.44 6.13
C GLY A 31 -10.84 -4.44 7.30
N PHE A 32 -9.82 -3.61 7.52
CA PHE A 32 -9.89 -2.57 8.54
C PHE A 32 -10.89 -1.47 8.16
N THR A 33 -11.55 -0.87 9.15
CA THR A 33 -12.21 0.43 8.95
C THR A 33 -11.18 1.54 8.74
N LEU A 34 -11.57 2.68 8.16
CA LEU A 34 -10.66 3.83 7.99
C LEU A 34 -10.05 4.29 9.32
N ASN A 35 -10.84 4.26 10.40
CA ASN A 35 -10.38 4.60 11.74
C ASN A 35 -9.40 3.55 12.28
N GLY A 36 -9.68 2.26 12.07
CA GLY A 36 -8.79 1.17 12.45
C GLY A 36 -7.45 1.22 11.71
N ALA A 37 -7.47 1.43 10.39
CA ALA A 37 -6.27 1.59 9.58
C ALA A 37 -5.44 2.80 10.04
N LYS A 38 -6.10 3.91 10.36
CA LYS A 38 -5.44 5.12 10.91
C LYS A 38 -4.78 4.85 12.26
N LYS A 39 -5.43 4.10 13.16
CA LYS A 39 -4.85 3.72 14.46
C LYS A 39 -3.64 2.82 14.27
N LYS A 40 -3.75 1.77 13.44
CA LYS A 40 -2.66 0.85 13.11
C LYS A 40 -1.44 1.56 12.53
N LEU A 41 -1.65 2.51 11.62
CA LEU A 41 -0.58 3.32 11.04
C LEU A 41 0.05 4.33 12.00
N LYS A 42 -0.63 4.71 13.09
CA LYS A 42 -0.03 5.55 14.13
C LYS A 42 0.84 4.74 15.08
N GLU A 43 0.37 3.55 15.47
CA GLU A 43 1.06 2.68 16.42
C GLU A 43 2.31 2.05 15.78
N ASN A 44 2.15 1.34 14.65
CA ASN A 44 3.22 0.52 14.09
C ASN A 44 3.44 0.83 12.60
N LYS A 45 3.72 2.10 12.27
CA LYS A 45 3.84 2.55 10.88
C LYS A 45 4.93 1.80 10.10
N LYS A 46 6.14 1.73 10.67
CA LYS A 46 7.32 1.16 10.01
C LYS A 46 7.11 -0.33 9.71
N ASP A 47 6.75 -1.10 10.73
CA ASP A 47 6.49 -2.53 10.57
C ASP A 47 5.36 -2.82 9.60
N THR A 48 4.31 -1.98 9.58
CA THR A 48 3.21 -2.13 8.61
C THR A 48 3.73 -1.97 7.18
N ILE A 49 4.58 -0.97 6.94
CA ILE A 49 5.18 -0.72 5.62
C ILE A 49 6.11 -1.88 5.22
N ASP A 50 6.97 -2.32 6.13
CA ASP A 50 7.96 -3.36 5.85
C ASP A 50 7.28 -4.72 5.58
N ASN A 51 6.24 -5.06 6.34
CA ASN A 51 5.42 -6.24 6.08
C ASN A 51 4.74 -6.21 4.71
N ILE A 52 4.19 -5.06 4.29
CA ILE A 52 3.59 -4.91 2.97
C ILE A 52 4.64 -5.13 1.87
N LYS A 53 5.84 -4.59 2.03
CA LYS A 53 6.95 -4.80 1.08
C LYS A 53 7.34 -6.27 0.99
N ILE A 54 7.46 -6.97 2.13
CA ILE A 54 7.79 -8.39 2.18
C ILE A 54 6.72 -9.21 1.46
N VAL A 55 5.44 -8.96 1.76
CA VAL A 55 4.31 -9.65 1.11
C VAL A 55 4.33 -9.44 -0.41
N ASN A 56 4.58 -8.22 -0.87
CA ASN A 56 4.68 -7.95 -2.30
C ASN A 56 5.84 -8.71 -2.94
N LYS A 57 7.01 -8.72 -2.31
CA LYS A 57 8.17 -9.47 -2.82
C LYS A 57 7.89 -10.96 -2.92
N LEU A 58 7.23 -11.53 -1.91
CA LEU A 58 6.84 -12.94 -1.92
C LEU A 58 5.79 -13.24 -3.00
N LYS A 59 4.85 -12.33 -3.25
CA LYS A 59 3.90 -12.44 -4.37
C LYS A 59 4.62 -12.43 -5.71
N ASP A 60 5.61 -11.56 -5.90
CA ASP A 60 6.39 -11.49 -7.14
C ASP A 60 7.16 -12.78 -7.38
N ILE A 61 7.83 -13.31 -6.34
CA ILE A 61 8.54 -14.59 -6.40
C ILE A 61 7.56 -15.73 -6.76
N LYS A 62 6.40 -15.78 -6.11
CA LYS A 62 5.37 -16.77 -6.40
C LYS A 62 4.91 -16.69 -7.87
N HIS A 63 4.63 -15.50 -8.39
CA HIS A 63 4.21 -15.34 -9.78
C HIS A 63 5.30 -15.76 -10.76
N PHE A 64 6.55 -15.42 -10.47
CA PHE A 64 7.70 -15.85 -11.28
C PHE A 64 7.80 -17.39 -11.33
N LEU A 65 7.68 -18.06 -10.18
CA LEU A 65 7.75 -19.52 -10.12
C LEU A 65 6.57 -20.21 -10.81
N ILE A 66 5.37 -19.64 -10.71
CA ILE A 66 4.20 -20.14 -11.45
C ILE A 66 4.41 -20.03 -12.95
N LYS A 67 4.88 -18.86 -13.42
CA LYS A 67 5.16 -18.64 -14.83
C LYS A 67 6.21 -19.62 -15.36
N LEU A 68 7.28 -19.85 -14.60
CA LEU A 68 8.32 -20.82 -14.96
C LEU A 68 7.75 -22.25 -15.08
N LYS A 69 6.83 -22.63 -14.19
CA LYS A 69 6.15 -23.93 -14.25
C LYS A 69 5.25 -24.07 -15.48
N GLU A 70 4.58 -23.00 -15.91
CA GLU A 70 3.69 -23.01 -17.07
C GLU A 70 4.44 -23.04 -18.41
N GLU A 71 5.70 -22.57 -18.43
CA GLU A 71 6.58 -22.61 -19.59
C GLU A 71 7.35 -23.95 -19.74
N LEU A 72 7.14 -24.90 -18.82
CA LEU A 72 7.65 -26.28 -18.83
C LEU A 72 6.57 -27.28 -19.23
#